data_AF-A0A3A6U0P0-F1
#
_entry.id   AF-A0A3A6U0P0-F1
#
_cell.length_a   1.000
_cell.length_b   1.000
_cell.length_c   1.000
_cell.angle_alpha   90.00
_cell.angle_beta   90.00
_cell.angle_gamma   90.00
#
_symmetry.space_group_name_H-M   'P 1'
#
loop_
_entity.id
_entity.type
_entity.pdbx_description
1 polymer ?
#
loop_
_entity_poly.entity_id
_entity_poly.type
_entity_poly.pdbx_seq_one_letter_code
_entity_poly.pdbx_strand_id
1 'polypeptide(L)'
;MPSYAFDLSKNQHVAVRRLMAEVYTKFTLAIRQQHFTCAHKYSGMASALVRVCLVVLNDYELYLMCELLADVLQAQMEYHQYLKAA
;
A
#
# COMPACT_ATOMS: atom_id res chain seq x y z
N MET A 1 6.89 29.04 8.17
CA MET A 1 6.45 27.63 8.08
C MET A 1 5.71 27.46 6.77
N PRO A 2 6.27 26.77 5.76
CA PRO A 2 5.48 26.52 4.55
C PRO A 2 4.43 25.44 4.86
N SER A 3 3.22 25.78 4.46
CA SER A 3 1.98 25.01 4.55
C SER A 3 2.15 23.54 4.10
N TYR A 4 1.70 22.59 4.94
CA TYR A 4 1.48 21.17 4.65
C TYR A 4 0.30 20.92 3.67
N ALA A 5 0.00 21.88 2.81
CA ALA A 5 -1.03 21.71 1.79
C ALA A 5 -0.44 20.89 0.65
N PHE A 6 -0.93 19.66 0.49
CA PHE A 6 -0.92 18.85 -0.74
C PHE A 6 -0.18 19.52 -1.91
N ASP A 7 1.15 19.41 -1.92
CA ASP A 7 1.96 19.96 -3.01
C ASP A 7 1.79 19.05 -4.24
N LEU A 8 0.80 19.40 -5.06
CA LEU A 8 0.47 18.71 -6.31
C LEU A 8 1.51 18.99 -7.42
N SER A 9 2.53 19.83 -7.18
CA SER A 9 3.61 20.06 -8.15
C SER A 9 4.49 18.83 -8.34
N LYS A 10 4.58 17.96 -7.32
CA LYS A 10 5.39 16.75 -7.35
C LYS A 10 4.58 15.58 -7.90
N ASN A 11 4.52 15.48 -9.22
CA ASN A 11 3.84 14.40 -9.96
C ASN A 11 4.12 12.98 -9.41
N GLN A 12 5.32 12.75 -8.85
CA GLN A 12 5.71 11.48 -8.27
C GLN A 12 4.90 11.12 -7.01
N HIS A 13 4.56 12.09 -6.16
CA HIS A 13 3.77 11.85 -4.94
C HIS A 13 2.32 11.51 -5.29
N VAL A 14 1.77 12.20 -6.31
CA VAL A 14 0.45 11.87 -6.86
C VAL A 14 0.46 10.47 -7.49
N ALA A 15 1.52 10.10 -8.21
CA ALA A 15 1.66 8.77 -8.78
C ALA A 15 1.69 7.67 -7.70
N VAL A 16 2.42 7.88 -6.60
CA VAL A 16 2.43 6.93 -5.48
C VAL A 16 1.05 6.80 -4.84
N ARG A 17 0.33 7.89 -4.60
CA ARG A 17 -1.05 7.81 -4.06
C ARG A 17 -1.99 7.01 -4.97
N ARG A 18 -1.85 7.17 -6.30
CA ARG A 18 -2.60 6.37 -7.28
C ARG A 18 -2.21 4.89 -7.21
N LEU A 19 -0.91 4.60 -7.13
CA LEU A 19 -0.41 3.23 -6.98
C LEU A 19 -0.92 2.58 -5.70
N MET A 20 -0.97 3.30 -4.57
CA MET A 20 -1.53 2.79 -3.32
C MET A 20 -3.00 2.35 -3.49
N ALA A 21 -3.83 3.21 -4.09
CA ALA A 21 -5.24 2.90 -4.34
C ALA A 21 -5.41 1.70 -5.29
N GLU A 22 -4.57 1.61 -6.32
CA GLU A 22 -4.57 0.50 -7.26
C GLU A 22 -4.16 -0.82 -6.58
N VAL A 23 -3.09 -0.79 -5.78
CA VAL A 23 -2.62 -1.94 -5.00
C VAL A 23 -3.71 -2.45 -4.06
N TYR A 24 -4.36 -1.56 -3.30
CA TYR A 24 -5.46 -1.92 -2.41
C TYR A 24 -6.64 -2.55 -3.17
N THR A 25 -7.03 -1.94 -4.29
CA THR A 25 -8.14 -2.44 -5.12
C THR A 25 -7.85 -3.83 -5.68
N LYS A 26 -6.65 -4.02 -6.23
CA LYS A 26 -6.24 -5.30 -6.82
C LYS A 26 -6.02 -6.38 -5.75
N PHE A 27 -5.49 -6.01 -4.59
CA PHE A 27 -5.42 -6.89 -3.42
C PHE A 27 -6.81 -7.39 -3.02
N THR A 28 -7.76 -6.47 -2.82
CA THR A 28 -9.12 -6.79 -2.39
C THR A 28 -9.81 -7.71 -3.40
N LEU A 29 -9.62 -7.46 -4.70
CA LEU A 29 -10.13 -8.32 -5.75
C LEU A 29 -9.51 -9.72 -5.70
N ALA A 30 -8.19 -9.82 -5.51
CA ALA A 30 -7.48 -11.10 -5.42
C ALA A 30 -7.94 -11.91 -4.20
N ILE A 31 -8.15 -11.27 -3.05
CA ILE A 31 -8.71 -11.92 -1.85
C ILE A 31 -10.12 -12.45 -2.12
N ARG A 32 -11.00 -11.63 -2.70
CA ARG A 32 -12.39 -12.04 -3.04
C ARG A 32 -12.43 -13.22 -4.01
N GLN A 33 -11.47 -13.29 -4.94
CA GLN A 33 -11.33 -14.40 -5.89
C GLN A 33 -10.54 -15.58 -5.32
N GLN A 34 -10.12 -15.55 -4.05
CA GLN A 34 -9.29 -16.57 -3.41
C GLN A 34 -7.93 -16.80 -4.10
N HIS A 35 -7.44 -15.80 -4.85
CA HIS A 35 -6.15 -15.81 -5.53
C HIS A 35 -5.03 -15.31 -4.59
N PHE A 36 -4.73 -16.07 -3.54
CA PHE A 36 -3.82 -15.64 -2.47
C PHE A 36 -2.39 -15.33 -2.92
N THR A 37 -1.86 -16.06 -3.91
CA THR A 37 -0.55 -15.77 -4.49
C THR A 37 -0.51 -14.36 -5.11
N CYS A 38 -1.62 -13.92 -5.71
CA CYS A 38 -1.75 -12.59 -6.29
C CYS A 38 -1.91 -11.53 -5.18
N ALA A 39 -2.72 -11.82 -4.15
CA ALA A 39 -2.84 -10.94 -2.98
C ALA A 39 -1.48 -10.72 -2.29
N HIS A 40 -0.66 -11.76 -2.16
CA HIS A 40 0.69 -11.67 -1.58
C HIS A 40 1.61 -10.75 -2.38
N LYS A 41 1.51 -10.77 -3.72
CA LYS A 41 2.26 -9.82 -4.57
C LYS A 41 1.85 -8.38 -4.28
N TYR A 42 0.56 -8.09 -4.16
CA TYR A 42 0.09 -6.73 -3.86
C TYR A 42 0.47 -6.26 -2.46
N SER A 43 0.46 -7.16 -1.46
CA SER A 43 1.01 -6.86 -0.13
C SER A 43 2.51 -6.51 -0.21
N GLY A 44 3.30 -7.30 -0.94
CA GLY A 44 4.72 -7.00 -1.18
C GLY A 44 4.95 -5.66 -1.91
N MET A 45 4.09 -5.31 -2.87
CA MET A 45 4.12 -4.01 -3.54
C MET A 45 3.86 -2.86 -2.56
N ALA A 46 2.90 -2.99 -1.63
CA ALA A 46 2.67 -1.99 -0.59
C ALA A 46 3.91 -1.78 0.29
N SER A 47 4.57 -2.87 0.72
CA SER A 47 5.82 -2.80 1.48
C SER A 47 6.95 -2.09 0.70
N ALA A 48 7.05 -2.32 -0.61
CA ALA A 48 8.03 -1.62 -1.45
C ALA A 48 7.75 -0.10 -1.53
N LEU A 49 6.48 0.32 -1.59
CA LEU A 49 6.11 1.74 -1.62
C LEU A 49 6.58 2.49 -0.37
N VAL A 50 6.60 1.84 0.80
CA VAL A 50 7.13 2.42 2.05
C VAL A 50 8.56 2.93 1.85
N ARG A 51 9.43 2.09 1.26
CA ARG A 51 10.83 2.43 1.01
C ARG A 51 10.98 3.55 -0.02
N VAL A 52 10.13 3.55 -1.06
CA VAL A 52 10.13 4.61 -2.08
C VAL A 52 9.76 5.96 -1.45
N CYS A 53 8.75 6.00 -0.58
CA CYS A 53 8.33 7.24 0.06
C CYS A 53 9.41 7.81 0.98
N LEU A 54 10.06 6.95 1.77
CA LEU A 54 11.09 7.37 2.72
C LEU A 54 12.40 7.75 2.03
N VAL A 55 12.89 6.92 1.10
CA VAL A 55 14.26 7.05 0.55
C VAL A 55 14.29 7.90 -0.72
N VAL A 56 13.27 7.80 -1.58
CA VAL A 56 13.27 8.47 -2.90
C VAL A 56 12.54 9.80 -2.85
N LEU A 57 11.32 9.81 -2.30
CA LEU A 57 10.49 11.02 -2.28
C LEU A 57 10.77 11.91 -1.07
N ASN A 58 11.36 11.33 -0.01
CA ASN A 58 11.56 11.98 1.28
C ASN A 58 10.27 12.65 1.80
N ASP A 59 9.14 11.94 1.62
CA ASP A 59 7.81 12.37 2.05
C ASP A 59 7.38 11.52 3.23
N TYR A 60 7.51 12.09 4.42
CA TYR A 60 7.21 11.38 5.67
C TYR A 60 5.72 11.09 5.84
N GLU A 61 4.83 11.99 5.40
CA GLU A 61 3.38 11.75 5.49
C GLU A 61 2.97 10.59 4.57
N LEU A 62 3.49 10.60 3.33
CA LEU A 62 3.20 9.54 2.37
C LEU A 62 3.82 8.20 2.78
N TYR A 63 4.99 8.24 3.42
CA TYR A 63 5.60 7.08 4.08
C TYR A 63 4.64 6.46 5.11
N LEU A 64 4.12 7.25 6.05
CA LEU A 64 3.20 6.76 7.09
C LEU A 64 1.93 6.15 6.49
N MET A 65 1.40 6.75 5.42
CA MET A 65 0.23 6.17 4.74
C MET A 65 0.56 4.84 4.03
N CYS A 66 1.75 4.71 3.43
CA CYS A 66 2.19 3.46 2.82
C CYS A 66 2.46 2.37 3.86
N GLU A 67 3.02 2.73 5.00
CA GLU A 67 3.27 1.83 6.14
C GLU A 67 1.94 1.27 6.66
N LEU A 68 0.98 2.15 6.97
CA LEU A 68 -0.36 1.75 7.37
C LEU A 68 -1.04 0.83 6.34
N LEU A 69 -0.91 1.14 5.05
CA LEU A 69 -1.45 0.27 4.00
C LEU A 69 -0.79 -1.11 4.03
N ALA A 70 0.53 -1.18 4.12
CA ALA A 70 1.25 -2.46 4.15
C ALA A 70 0.82 -3.32 5.35
N ASP A 71 0.69 -2.73 6.53
CA ASP A 71 0.24 -3.40 7.75
C ASP A 71 -1.19 -3.95 7.61
N VAL A 72 -2.12 -3.14 7.09
CA VAL A 72 -3.51 -3.56 6.87
C VAL A 72 -3.59 -4.72 5.88
N LEU A 73 -2.85 -4.65 4.77
CA LEU A 73 -2.85 -5.74 3.78
C LEU A 73 -2.27 -7.04 4.36
N GLN A 74 -1.20 -6.93 5.15
CA GLN A 74 -0.58 -8.08 5.81
C GLN A 74 -1.54 -8.73 6.81
N ALA A 75 -2.16 -7.94 7.69
CA ALA A 75 -3.13 -8.43 8.67
C ALA A 75 -4.35 -9.10 7.99
N GLN A 76 -4.84 -8.53 6.89
CA GLN A 76 -5.93 -9.15 6.13
C GLN A 76 -5.53 -10.49 5.50
N MET A 77 -4.30 -10.62 4.99
CA MET A 77 -3.83 -11.91 4.48
C MET A 77 -3.77 -12.97 5.57
N GLU A 78 -3.22 -12.63 6.74
CA GLU A 78 -3.10 -13.56 7.86
C GLU A 78 -4.47 -14.03 8.35
N TYR A 79 -5.44 -13.12 8.44
CA TYR A 79 -6.83 -13.45 8.76
C TYR A 79 -7.44 -14.45 7.76
N HIS A 80 -7.27 -14.21 6.46
CA HIS A 80 -7.81 -15.11 5.44
C HIS A 80 -7.08 -16.45 5.35
N GLN A 81 -5.79 -16.50 5.68
CA GLN A 81 -5.05 -17.75 5.81
C GLN A 81 -5.54 -18.58 6.99
N TYR A 82 -5.78 -17.94 8.14
CA TYR A 82 -6.35 -18.59 9.32
C TYR A 82 -7.72 -19.21 9.02
N LEU A 83 -8.63 -18.45 8.38
CA LEU A 83 -9.96 -18.96 8.01
C LEU A 83 -9.93 -20.16 7.06
N LYS A 84 -8.86 -20.33 6.28
CA LYS A 84 -8.71 -21.48 5.38
C LYS A 84 -8.15 -22.72 6.10
N ALA A 85 -7.44 -22.51 7.21
CA ALA A 85 -6.81 -23.58 7.99
C ALA A 85 -7.75 -24.17 9.06
N ALA A 86 -8.78 -23.42 9.46
CA ALA A 86 -9.88 -23.85 10.36
C ALA A 86 -10.99 -24.59 9.59
#